data_AF-A0A3D8MV87-F1
#
_entry.id   AF-A0A3D8MV87-F1
#
_cell.length_a   1.000
_cell.length_b   1.000
_cell.length_c   1.000
_cell.angle_alpha   90.00
_cell.angle_beta   90.00
_cell.angle_gamma   90.00
#
_symmetry.space_group_name_H-M   'P 1'
#
loop_
_entity.id
_entity.type
_entity.pdbx_description
1 polymer ?
#
loop_
_entity_poly.entity_id
_entity_poly.type
_entity_poly.pdbx_seq_one_letter_code
_entity_poly.pdbx_strand_id
1 'polypeptide(L)'
;MSGQEQPPIVVHAEVGSTNDEALTALRQGAAHGSAVVAEQQLAGRGRREDRGERRVWYSPANANVYLSVVLRPKLDPSRVSGITLACGVEIARALRALGAGDVQLKWPNDLYIGDRKLGGILSEAATGAGGLEGVVVGVGININVPADAFPDDLRGQATSLLRETGRTFDRLRIIQEVREAMLRACARLEAGGLKDFAEAFDALDATRGREVRFEQEGVAMRGMADGLSSQGGLWVKRDTGERVEVMAGEVVICGLGRGKVAGGPAPAARPAAEIEAHVERLLTAQPGSPPQARRVRRRFALRANERVGARYCRLEVEVDAEFETSYLRPGQYITLGLAGHPPNFYAIAGVRGRVWEFLIEAEGDLGSALSELEVGAEVEVSLVEGGGFEPATGQGKTALLFASGSGVAAVLPLVDRWLSEPGGPERIALFYGERQEENRAYADRLKRLEEAGVAVYLAAEEGGAYRYVQDAFEATGLPVHDAVVYVSGAAVMIKAVTERMMAAGVDASRVHINI
;
A
#
# COMPACT_ATOMS: atom_id res chain seq x y z
N MET A 1 9.59 -43.69 17.55
CA MET A 1 8.79 -42.78 16.69
C MET A 1 8.86 -41.39 17.32
N SER A 2 9.88 -40.61 16.97
CA SER A 2 9.97 -39.22 17.39
C SER A 2 8.88 -38.43 16.66
N GLY A 3 7.85 -37.98 17.38
CA GLY A 3 6.85 -37.09 16.82
C GLY A 3 7.55 -35.81 16.37
N GLN A 4 7.76 -35.67 15.06
CA GLN A 4 8.12 -34.37 14.52
C GLN A 4 6.89 -33.49 14.68
N GLU A 5 6.99 -32.56 15.61
CA GLU A 5 6.00 -31.49 15.79
C GLU A 5 5.82 -30.81 14.44
N GLN A 6 4.57 -30.76 13.94
CA GLN A 6 4.31 -30.12 12.66
C GLN A 6 4.68 -28.64 12.78
N PRO A 7 5.38 -28.07 11.78
CA PRO A 7 5.74 -26.65 11.82
C PRO A 7 4.47 -25.80 11.96
N PRO A 8 4.48 -24.75 12.81
CA PRO A 8 3.28 -24.01 13.17
C PRO A 8 2.72 -23.23 11.97
N ILE A 9 1.39 -23.09 11.95
CA ILE A 9 0.66 -22.14 11.11
C ILE A 9 0.13 -21.05 12.03
N VAL A 10 0.62 -19.83 11.88
CA VAL A 10 0.14 -18.66 12.61
C VAL A 10 -0.91 -17.96 11.77
N VAL A 11 -2.09 -17.72 12.35
CA VAL A 11 -3.21 -17.06 11.66
C VAL A 11 -3.42 -15.69 12.29
N HIS A 12 -3.47 -14.66 11.44
CA HIS A 12 -3.75 -13.28 11.83
C HIS A 12 -5.09 -12.83 11.22
N ALA A 13 -5.84 -12.01 11.96
CA ALA A 13 -7.00 -11.33 11.38
C ALA A 13 -6.56 -10.32 10.31
N GLU A 14 -5.52 -9.54 10.60
CA GLU A 14 -5.03 -8.50 9.71
C GLU A 14 -3.51 -8.33 9.87
N VAL A 15 -2.81 -8.12 8.77
CA VAL A 15 -1.37 -7.81 8.73
C VAL A 15 -1.06 -6.82 7.62
N GLY A 16 0.12 -6.18 7.67
CA GLY A 16 0.63 -5.43 6.51
C GLY A 16 0.86 -6.36 5.31
N SER A 17 1.65 -7.42 5.49
CA SER A 17 1.96 -8.42 4.48
C SER A 17 2.34 -9.74 5.16
N THR A 18 1.76 -10.87 4.74
CA THR A 18 2.13 -12.19 5.29
C THR A 18 3.60 -12.53 5.01
N ASN A 19 4.18 -11.99 3.93
CA ASN A 19 5.60 -12.16 3.63
C ASN A 19 6.50 -11.48 4.66
N ASP A 20 6.10 -10.31 5.18
CA ASP A 20 6.92 -9.55 6.13
C ASP A 20 6.96 -10.24 7.49
N GLU A 21 5.80 -10.74 7.93
CA GLU A 21 5.68 -11.55 9.14
C GLU A 21 6.47 -12.85 9.00
N ALA A 22 6.34 -13.56 7.87
CA ALA A 22 7.08 -14.80 7.63
C ALA A 22 8.60 -14.56 7.51
N LEU A 23 9.05 -13.43 6.94
CA LEU A 23 10.47 -13.05 6.90
C LEU A 23 11.00 -12.73 8.30
N THR A 24 10.19 -12.08 9.13
CA THR A 24 10.51 -11.81 10.53
C THR A 24 10.64 -13.11 11.31
N ALA A 25 9.68 -14.03 11.15
CA ALA A 25 9.72 -15.36 11.76
C ALA A 25 10.95 -16.17 11.28
N LEU A 26 11.26 -16.14 9.98
CA LEU A 26 12.45 -16.80 9.42
C LEU A 26 13.74 -16.32 10.10
N ARG A 27 13.89 -14.99 10.25
CA ARG A 27 15.04 -14.35 10.93
C ARG A 27 15.10 -14.67 12.42
N GLN A 28 13.95 -14.87 13.05
CA GLN A 28 13.84 -15.31 14.44
C GLN A 28 14.06 -16.82 14.63
N GLY A 29 14.35 -17.57 13.55
CA GLY A 29 14.69 -18.99 13.62
C GLY A 29 13.53 -19.94 13.33
N ALA A 30 12.43 -19.47 12.73
CA ALA A 30 11.32 -20.34 12.35
C ALA A 30 11.78 -21.56 11.51
N ALA A 31 11.18 -22.70 11.80
CA ALA A 31 11.51 -23.97 11.17
C ALA A 31 11.02 -24.02 9.71
N HIS A 32 11.65 -24.88 8.90
CA HIS A 32 11.17 -25.21 7.56
C HIS A 32 9.71 -25.65 7.60
N GLY A 33 8.87 -25.03 6.78
CA GLY A 33 7.43 -25.26 6.70
C GLY A 33 6.57 -24.48 7.69
N SER A 34 7.15 -23.61 8.52
CA SER A 34 6.36 -22.65 9.30
C SER A 34 5.60 -21.73 8.34
N ALA A 35 4.37 -21.38 8.68
CA ALA A 35 3.52 -20.59 7.79
C ALA A 35 2.81 -19.46 8.52
N VAL A 36 2.60 -18.36 7.80
CA VAL A 36 1.77 -17.23 8.22
C VAL A 36 0.58 -17.13 7.28
N VAL A 37 -0.62 -17.04 7.85
CA VAL A 37 -1.87 -16.81 7.14
C VAL A 37 -2.50 -15.53 7.66
N ALA A 38 -3.13 -14.76 6.77
CA ALA A 38 -3.95 -13.63 7.18
C ALA A 38 -5.35 -13.69 6.55
N GLU A 39 -6.36 -13.20 7.28
CA GLU A 39 -7.69 -12.98 6.70
C GLU A 39 -7.69 -11.77 5.76
N GLN A 40 -6.89 -10.74 6.05
CA GLN A 40 -6.72 -9.52 5.24
C GLN A 40 -5.27 -9.03 5.24
N GLN A 41 -4.83 -8.43 4.14
CA GLN A 41 -3.56 -7.70 4.06
C GLN A 41 -3.80 -6.23 3.73
N LEU A 42 -3.24 -5.33 4.54
CA LEU A 42 -3.35 -3.88 4.32
C LEU A 42 -2.36 -3.35 3.27
N ALA A 43 -1.23 -4.03 3.11
CA ALA A 43 -0.15 -3.69 2.20
C ALA A 43 0.35 -4.92 1.43
N GLY A 44 -0.59 -5.76 0.98
CA GLY A 44 -0.31 -6.99 0.23
C GLY A 44 0.58 -6.70 -0.98
N ARG A 45 1.66 -7.46 -1.14
CA ARG A 45 2.72 -7.17 -2.11
C ARG A 45 2.65 -8.10 -3.31
N GLY A 46 2.72 -7.53 -4.50
CA GLY A 46 3.08 -8.21 -5.74
C GLY A 46 4.58 -8.10 -6.01
N ARG A 47 5.00 -8.63 -7.16
CA ARG A 47 6.41 -8.53 -7.60
C ARG A 47 6.78 -7.07 -7.87
N ARG A 48 8.08 -6.80 -7.79
CA ARG A 48 8.68 -5.61 -8.41
C ARG A 48 8.69 -5.76 -9.93
N GLU A 49 8.33 -4.71 -10.65
CA GLU A 49 8.52 -4.62 -12.11
C GLU A 49 9.94 -4.14 -12.43
N ASP A 50 10.35 -4.23 -13.71
CA ASP A 50 11.67 -3.82 -14.19
C ASP A 50 11.98 -2.32 -13.90
N ARG A 51 10.93 -1.54 -13.60
CA ARG A 51 11.01 -0.13 -13.17
C ARG A 51 11.20 0.06 -11.66
N GLY A 52 11.31 -1.03 -10.88
CA GLY A 52 11.57 -1.02 -9.43
C GLY A 52 10.31 -0.88 -8.55
N GLU A 53 9.17 -0.55 -9.15
CA GLU A 53 7.85 -0.38 -8.51
C GLU A 53 7.25 -1.73 -8.06
N ARG A 54 6.67 -1.78 -6.86
CA ARG A 54 6.08 -2.99 -6.28
C ARG A 54 4.56 -2.94 -6.41
N ARG A 55 3.96 -3.86 -7.18
CA ARG A 55 2.49 -3.93 -7.33
C ARG A 55 1.81 -4.18 -5.98
N VAL A 56 0.62 -3.63 -5.78
CA VAL A 56 -0.23 -3.94 -4.62
C VAL A 56 -1.17 -5.10 -4.98
N TRP A 57 -1.27 -6.08 -4.09
CA TRP A 57 -2.21 -7.21 -4.22
C TRP A 57 -3.51 -6.89 -3.49
N TYR A 58 -4.61 -6.77 -4.24
CA TYR A 58 -5.95 -6.55 -3.67
C TYR A 58 -6.32 -7.72 -2.75
N SER A 59 -6.50 -7.41 -1.46
CA SER A 59 -6.58 -8.43 -0.41
C SER A 59 -7.84 -8.32 0.47
N PRO A 60 -9.06 -8.51 -0.06
CA PRO A 60 -10.28 -8.39 0.74
C PRO A 60 -10.38 -9.48 1.81
N ALA A 61 -10.97 -9.13 2.95
CA ALA A 61 -11.17 -10.06 4.07
C ALA A 61 -12.06 -11.26 3.69
N ASN A 62 -11.86 -12.39 4.38
CA ASN A 62 -12.77 -13.55 4.47
C ASN A 62 -13.07 -14.33 3.17
N ALA A 63 -12.58 -13.89 2.00
CA ALA A 63 -12.92 -14.52 0.73
C ALA A 63 -11.75 -15.28 0.08
N ASN A 64 -10.52 -14.94 0.43
CA ASN A 64 -9.32 -15.37 -0.27
C ASN A 64 -8.35 -16.08 0.68
N VAL A 65 -7.23 -16.55 0.11
CA VAL A 65 -6.11 -17.11 0.86
C VAL A 65 -4.88 -16.22 0.66
N TYR A 66 -4.34 -15.73 1.77
CA TYR A 66 -3.04 -15.05 1.85
C TYR A 66 -2.14 -15.88 2.75
N LEU A 67 -1.17 -16.56 2.14
CA LEU A 67 -0.33 -17.55 2.80
C LEU A 67 1.13 -17.29 2.46
N SER A 68 1.99 -17.23 3.46
CA SER A 68 3.44 -17.20 3.29
C SER A 68 4.09 -18.34 4.03
N VAL A 69 4.91 -19.14 3.35
CA VAL A 69 5.58 -20.32 3.91
C VAL A 69 7.08 -20.10 3.97
N VAL A 70 7.66 -20.38 5.14
CA VAL A 70 9.10 -20.36 5.37
C VAL A 70 9.71 -21.64 4.85
N LEU A 71 10.55 -21.55 3.82
CA LEU A 71 11.33 -22.65 3.27
C LEU A 71 12.81 -22.46 3.61
N ARG A 72 13.50 -23.56 3.89
CA ARG A 72 14.96 -23.58 4.12
C ARG A 72 15.62 -24.54 3.12
N PRO A 73 15.66 -24.18 1.83
CA PRO A 73 16.20 -25.05 0.80
C PRO A 73 17.72 -25.20 0.93
N LYS A 74 18.23 -26.41 0.74
CA LYS A 74 19.67 -26.71 0.62
C LYS A 74 20.14 -26.50 -0.83
N LEU A 75 19.98 -25.27 -1.31
CA LEU A 75 20.32 -24.87 -2.67
C LEU A 75 21.40 -23.80 -2.67
N ASP A 76 22.18 -23.75 -3.76
CA ASP A 76 23.04 -22.61 -4.03
C ASP A 76 22.18 -21.34 -4.25
N PRO A 77 22.60 -20.15 -3.73
CA PRO A 77 21.86 -18.90 -3.92
C PRO A 77 21.49 -18.60 -5.39
N SER A 78 22.34 -18.97 -6.36
CA SER A 78 22.07 -18.78 -7.80
C SER A 78 20.88 -19.58 -8.31
N ARG A 79 20.48 -20.64 -7.60
CA ARG A 79 19.37 -21.53 -7.97
C ARG A 79 18.07 -21.22 -7.26
N VAL A 80 18.06 -20.20 -6.39
CA VAL A 80 16.88 -19.81 -5.60
C VAL A 80 15.76 -19.28 -6.48
N SER A 81 16.06 -18.64 -7.62
CA SER A 81 15.06 -18.16 -8.58
C SER A 81 14.09 -19.26 -9.03
N GLY A 82 14.56 -20.49 -9.15
CA GLY A 82 13.77 -21.66 -9.55
C GLY A 82 12.70 -22.09 -8.53
N ILE A 83 12.80 -21.65 -7.27
CA ILE A 83 11.85 -22.06 -6.22
C ILE A 83 10.44 -21.52 -6.48
N THR A 84 10.32 -20.31 -7.05
CA THR A 84 9.02 -19.71 -7.34
C THR A 84 8.30 -20.46 -8.45
N LEU A 85 9.05 -20.84 -9.50
CA LEU A 85 8.54 -21.65 -10.60
C LEU A 85 8.10 -23.04 -10.11
N ALA A 86 8.95 -23.71 -9.33
CA ALA A 86 8.66 -25.03 -8.77
C ALA A 86 7.39 -24.99 -7.88
N CYS A 87 7.27 -23.97 -7.03
CA CYS A 87 6.07 -23.76 -6.21
C CYS A 87 4.85 -23.51 -7.09
N GLY A 88 4.94 -22.69 -8.13
CA GLY A 88 3.85 -22.45 -9.08
C GLY A 88 3.31 -23.73 -9.70
N VAL A 89 4.19 -24.61 -10.18
CA VAL A 89 3.81 -25.91 -10.75
C VAL A 89 3.06 -26.78 -9.74
N GLU A 90 3.59 -26.94 -8.53
CA GLU A 90 2.95 -27.79 -7.52
C GLU A 90 1.64 -27.19 -6.99
N ILE A 91 1.55 -25.87 -6.87
CA ILE A 91 0.32 -25.18 -6.47
C ILE A 91 -0.76 -25.35 -7.52
N ALA A 92 -0.45 -25.13 -8.80
CA ALA A 92 -1.40 -25.32 -9.89
C ALA A 92 -1.92 -26.78 -9.93
N ARG A 93 -1.04 -27.76 -9.74
CA ARG A 93 -1.42 -29.19 -9.63
C ARG A 93 -2.33 -29.46 -8.43
N ALA A 94 -1.99 -28.92 -7.25
CA ALA A 94 -2.80 -29.08 -6.05
C ALA A 94 -4.20 -28.47 -6.22
N LEU A 95 -4.30 -27.27 -6.78
CA LEU A 95 -5.58 -26.63 -7.06
C LEU A 95 -6.40 -27.43 -8.09
N ARG A 96 -5.79 -27.92 -9.17
CA ARG A 96 -6.46 -28.80 -10.14
C ARG A 96 -7.00 -30.07 -9.48
N ALA A 97 -6.21 -30.71 -8.61
CA ALA A 97 -6.63 -31.91 -7.87
C ALA A 97 -7.80 -31.65 -6.92
N LEU A 98 -7.91 -30.42 -6.38
CA LEU A 98 -9.07 -29.98 -5.60
C LEU A 98 -10.30 -29.63 -6.45
N GLY A 99 -10.19 -29.70 -7.78
CA GLY A 99 -11.27 -29.40 -8.72
C GLY A 99 -11.44 -27.90 -9.01
N ALA A 100 -10.36 -27.13 -8.97
CA ALA A 100 -10.32 -25.69 -9.30
C ALA A 100 -10.48 -25.37 -10.80
N GLY A 101 -10.68 -26.36 -11.66
CA GLY A 101 -10.67 -26.20 -13.11
C GLY A 101 -9.26 -26.17 -13.71
N ASP A 102 -9.12 -25.63 -14.92
CA ASP A 102 -7.86 -25.60 -15.67
C ASP A 102 -6.92 -24.47 -15.19
N VAL A 103 -6.36 -24.62 -13.99
CA VAL A 103 -5.42 -23.64 -13.42
C VAL A 103 -4.10 -23.67 -14.20
N GLN A 104 -3.77 -22.57 -14.84
CA GLN A 104 -2.57 -22.38 -15.67
C GLN A 104 -1.56 -21.46 -14.96
N LEU A 105 -0.34 -21.43 -15.47
CA LEU A 105 0.74 -20.57 -15.00
C LEU A 105 1.11 -19.58 -16.09
N LYS A 106 1.05 -18.29 -15.76
CA LYS A 106 1.65 -17.24 -16.57
C LYS A 106 3.02 -16.94 -16.00
N TRP A 107 4.06 -17.12 -16.84
CA TRP A 107 5.43 -16.85 -16.44
C TRP A 107 5.58 -15.38 -15.97
N PRO A 108 6.35 -15.12 -14.90
CA PRO A 108 7.08 -16.13 -14.13
C PRO A 108 6.28 -16.76 -12.99
N ASN A 109 5.32 -16.06 -12.39
CA ASN A 109 4.85 -16.39 -11.04
C ASN A 109 3.33 -16.19 -10.83
N ASP A 110 2.53 -16.12 -11.89
CA ASP A 110 1.09 -15.85 -11.76
C ASP A 110 0.23 -17.09 -12.07
N LEU A 111 -0.83 -17.28 -11.30
CA LEU A 111 -1.84 -18.33 -11.51
C LEU A 111 -3.00 -17.74 -12.34
N TYR A 112 -3.46 -18.47 -13.34
CA TYR A 112 -4.52 -18.05 -14.26
C TYR A 112 -5.58 -19.15 -14.44
N ILE A 113 -6.80 -18.75 -14.78
CA ILE A 113 -7.80 -19.65 -15.39
C ILE A 113 -8.30 -18.94 -16.64
N GLY A 114 -8.06 -19.57 -17.80
CA GLY A 114 -8.20 -18.90 -19.08
C GLY A 114 -7.37 -17.62 -19.12
N ASP A 115 -8.03 -16.50 -19.43
CA ASP A 115 -7.39 -15.21 -19.62
C ASP A 115 -7.36 -14.32 -18.37
N ARG A 116 -7.83 -14.83 -17.21
CA ARG A 116 -7.96 -14.06 -15.98
C ARG A 116 -7.04 -14.57 -14.88
N LYS A 117 -6.46 -13.63 -14.14
CA LYS A 117 -5.56 -13.89 -13.02
C LYS A 117 -6.33 -14.42 -11.81
N LEU A 118 -5.97 -15.62 -11.38
CA LEU A 118 -6.50 -16.28 -10.18
C LEU A 118 -5.68 -15.91 -8.94
N GLY A 119 -4.36 -15.76 -9.09
CA GLY A 119 -3.45 -15.61 -7.96
C GLY A 119 -2.06 -15.16 -8.37
N GLY A 120 -1.24 -14.82 -7.40
CA GLY A 120 0.17 -14.44 -7.60
C GLY A 120 1.06 -15.08 -6.55
N ILE A 121 2.29 -15.41 -6.95
CA ILE A 121 3.31 -16.01 -6.08
C ILE A 121 4.49 -15.03 -5.99
N LEU A 122 4.98 -14.80 -4.77
CA LEU A 122 6.10 -13.91 -4.49
C LEU A 122 7.09 -14.59 -3.54
N SER A 123 8.30 -14.86 -4.03
CA SER A 123 9.38 -15.41 -3.21
C SER A 123 10.37 -14.31 -2.81
N GLU A 124 10.76 -14.29 -1.54
CA GLU A 124 11.78 -13.39 -0.99
C GLU A 124 12.83 -14.22 -0.25
N ALA A 125 14.10 -14.10 -0.66
CA ALA A 125 15.22 -14.80 -0.04
C ALA A 125 15.78 -13.98 1.13
N ALA A 126 16.14 -14.67 2.22
CA ALA A 126 16.95 -14.12 3.30
C ALA A 126 18.36 -14.69 3.21
N THR A 127 19.35 -13.82 3.10
CA THR A 127 20.77 -14.18 3.06
C THR A 127 21.50 -13.57 4.26
N GLY A 128 22.45 -14.32 4.80
CA GLY A 128 23.31 -13.93 5.91
C GLY A 128 24.78 -14.17 5.61
N ALA A 129 25.62 -14.01 6.63
CA ALA A 129 27.08 -14.13 6.50
C ALA A 129 27.56 -15.51 6.00
N GLY A 130 26.75 -16.56 6.16
CA GLY A 130 27.04 -17.93 5.74
C GLY A 130 26.34 -18.37 4.43
N GLY A 131 25.66 -17.48 3.72
CA GLY A 131 24.89 -17.81 2.51
C GLY A 131 23.38 -17.70 2.69
N LEU A 132 22.62 -18.54 1.99
CA LEU A 132 21.16 -18.55 2.03
C LEU A 132 20.65 -19.08 3.38
N GLU A 133 19.93 -18.25 4.14
CA GLU A 133 19.33 -18.63 5.42
C GLU A 133 17.95 -19.29 5.23
N GLY A 134 17.21 -18.85 4.20
CA GLY A 134 15.92 -19.37 3.82
C GLY A 134 15.24 -18.53 2.74
N VAL A 135 14.06 -18.98 2.33
CA VAL A 135 13.20 -18.32 1.35
C VAL A 135 11.79 -18.29 1.91
N VAL A 136 11.14 -17.13 1.89
CA VAL A 136 9.71 -17.00 2.16
C VAL A 136 8.98 -17.02 0.83
N VAL A 137 8.05 -17.95 0.65
CA VAL A 137 7.18 -18.03 -0.54
C VAL A 137 5.78 -17.62 -0.15
N GLY A 138 5.38 -16.43 -0.58
CA GLY A 138 4.03 -15.90 -0.45
C GLY A 138 3.15 -16.29 -1.64
N VAL A 139 1.89 -16.58 -1.36
CA VAL A 139 0.86 -16.79 -2.37
C VAL A 139 -0.44 -16.10 -1.95
N GLY A 140 -0.97 -15.31 -2.89
CA GLY A 140 -2.33 -14.78 -2.83
C GLY A 140 -3.20 -15.51 -3.84
N ILE A 141 -4.30 -16.11 -3.40
CA ILE A 141 -5.23 -16.84 -4.29
C ILE A 141 -6.64 -16.33 -4.07
N ASN A 142 -7.31 -15.97 -5.17
CA ASN A 142 -8.71 -15.59 -5.14
C ASN A 142 -9.59 -16.84 -5.07
N ILE A 143 -10.29 -17.05 -3.95
CA ILE A 143 -11.03 -18.31 -3.71
C ILE A 143 -12.53 -18.11 -3.88
N ASN A 144 -13.17 -17.43 -2.93
CA ASN A 144 -14.63 -17.32 -2.83
C ASN A 144 -15.16 -15.91 -3.15
N VAL A 145 -14.41 -15.10 -3.92
CA VAL A 145 -14.82 -13.75 -4.31
C VAL A 145 -15.81 -13.81 -5.47
N PRO A 146 -17.04 -13.29 -5.35
CA PRO A 146 -17.97 -13.15 -6.46
C PRO A 146 -17.45 -12.22 -7.57
N ALA A 147 -17.93 -12.39 -8.80
CA ALA A 147 -17.42 -11.63 -9.95
C ALA A 147 -17.66 -10.10 -9.84
N ASP A 148 -18.79 -9.71 -9.26
CA ASP A 148 -19.19 -8.32 -9.01
C ASP A 148 -18.44 -7.67 -7.84
N ALA A 149 -17.91 -8.47 -6.91
CA ALA A 149 -17.11 -8.01 -5.76
C ALA A 149 -15.66 -7.62 -6.11
N PHE A 150 -15.21 -7.88 -7.33
CA PHE A 150 -13.94 -7.32 -7.82
C PHE A 150 -14.12 -5.84 -8.16
N PRO A 151 -13.14 -4.97 -7.83
CA PRO A 151 -13.05 -3.61 -8.34
C PRO A 151 -13.21 -3.55 -9.87
N ASP A 152 -13.81 -2.47 -10.39
CA ASP A 152 -14.16 -2.35 -11.81
C ASP A 152 -12.96 -2.55 -12.75
N ASP A 153 -11.80 -2.03 -12.35
CA ASP A 153 -10.52 -2.16 -13.07
C ASP A 153 -9.98 -3.60 -13.07
N LEU A 154 -10.30 -4.40 -12.04
CA LEU A 154 -9.90 -5.79 -11.90
C LEU A 154 -10.94 -6.78 -12.45
N ARG A 155 -12.22 -6.41 -12.56
CA ARG A 155 -13.32 -7.34 -12.90
C ARG A 155 -13.12 -8.08 -14.23
N GLY A 156 -12.50 -7.43 -15.21
CA GLY A 156 -12.15 -8.03 -16.51
C GLY A 156 -10.86 -8.85 -16.52
N GLN A 157 -9.98 -8.68 -15.53
CA GLN A 157 -8.60 -9.20 -15.52
C GLN A 157 -8.35 -10.23 -14.42
N ALA A 158 -9.13 -10.22 -13.35
CA ALA A 158 -9.03 -11.12 -12.21
C ALA A 158 -10.20 -12.11 -12.17
N THR A 159 -9.97 -13.28 -11.59
CA THR A 159 -10.98 -14.29 -11.33
C THR A 159 -10.80 -14.92 -9.96
N SER A 160 -11.74 -15.78 -9.56
CA SER A 160 -11.74 -16.58 -8.34
C SER A 160 -12.18 -18.01 -8.65
N LEU A 161 -11.89 -18.95 -7.75
CA LEU A 161 -12.41 -20.32 -7.89
C LEU A 161 -13.94 -20.36 -7.92
N LEU A 162 -14.61 -19.55 -7.11
CA LEU A 162 -16.07 -19.42 -7.11
C LEU A 162 -16.59 -18.98 -8.47
N ARG A 163 -15.97 -17.96 -9.09
CA ARG A 163 -16.38 -17.45 -10.40
C ARG A 163 -16.24 -18.49 -11.50
N GLU A 164 -15.14 -19.24 -11.53
CA GLU A 164 -14.86 -20.17 -12.62
C GLU A 164 -15.59 -21.52 -12.47
N THR A 165 -15.93 -21.92 -11.25
CA THR A 165 -16.52 -23.24 -10.97
C THR A 165 -17.97 -23.19 -10.49
N GLY A 166 -18.46 -22.01 -10.09
CA GLY A 166 -19.79 -21.84 -9.51
C GLY A 166 -19.96 -22.41 -8.10
N ARG A 167 -18.89 -22.88 -7.44
CA ARG A 167 -18.93 -23.47 -6.10
C ARG A 167 -17.91 -22.84 -5.17
N THR A 168 -18.21 -22.83 -3.87
CA THR A 168 -17.28 -22.39 -2.82
C THR A 168 -16.26 -23.48 -2.50
N PHE A 169 -15.07 -23.06 -2.08
CA PHE A 169 -14.01 -23.95 -1.62
C PHE A 169 -13.69 -23.69 -0.14
N ASP A 170 -13.36 -24.75 0.58
CA ASP A 170 -12.83 -24.66 1.94
C ASP A 170 -11.41 -24.07 1.92
N ARG A 171 -11.27 -22.87 2.49
CA ARG A 171 -10.02 -22.13 2.54
C ARG A 171 -8.95 -22.85 3.38
N LEU A 172 -9.35 -23.56 4.44
CA LEU A 172 -8.40 -24.30 5.28
C LEU A 172 -7.78 -25.45 4.51
N ARG A 173 -8.60 -26.18 3.74
CA ARG A 173 -8.12 -27.24 2.85
C ARG A 173 -7.18 -26.69 1.78
N ILE A 174 -7.51 -25.54 1.19
CA ILE A 174 -6.62 -24.87 0.21
C ILE A 174 -5.29 -24.50 0.87
N ILE A 175 -5.30 -23.87 2.05
CA ILE A 175 -4.08 -23.49 2.79
C ILE A 175 -3.18 -24.72 3.04
N GLN A 176 -3.76 -25.82 3.51
CA GLN A 176 -3.03 -27.05 3.78
C GLN A 176 -2.39 -27.63 2.50
N GLU A 177 -3.16 -27.79 1.45
CA GLU A 177 -2.69 -28.39 0.19
C GLU A 177 -1.65 -27.52 -0.53
N VAL A 178 -1.82 -26.20 -0.48
CA VAL A 178 -0.89 -25.23 -1.05
C VAL A 178 0.42 -25.20 -0.26
N ARG A 179 0.36 -25.23 1.08
CA ARG A 179 1.55 -25.36 1.93
C ARG A 179 2.30 -26.65 1.61
N GLU A 180 1.61 -27.79 1.58
CA GLU A 180 2.22 -29.07 1.26
C GLU A 180 2.79 -29.10 -0.17
N ALA A 181 2.14 -28.43 -1.13
CA ALA A 181 2.67 -28.26 -2.48
C ALA A 181 4.01 -27.50 -2.49
N MET A 182 4.14 -26.41 -1.71
CA MET A 182 5.39 -25.67 -1.59
C MET A 182 6.51 -26.52 -0.95
N LEU A 183 6.18 -27.32 0.08
CA LEU A 183 7.14 -28.25 0.71
C LEU A 183 7.61 -29.33 -0.28
N ARG A 184 6.68 -29.94 -1.03
CA ARG A 184 7.01 -30.90 -2.10
C ARG A 184 7.85 -30.26 -3.20
N ALA A 185 7.54 -29.03 -3.61
CA ALA A 185 8.31 -28.29 -4.59
C ALA A 185 9.76 -28.10 -4.12
N CYS A 186 9.96 -27.65 -2.87
CA CYS A 186 11.27 -27.47 -2.27
C CYS A 186 12.07 -28.78 -2.27
N ALA A 187 11.50 -29.87 -1.76
CA ALA A 187 12.18 -31.16 -1.66
C ALA A 187 12.56 -31.74 -3.04
N ARG A 188 11.66 -31.64 -4.03
CA ARG A 188 11.95 -32.11 -5.39
C ARG A 188 12.98 -31.24 -6.11
N LEU A 189 12.98 -29.93 -5.86
CA LEU A 189 13.95 -29.01 -6.43
C LEU A 189 15.37 -29.28 -5.88
N GLU A 190 15.49 -29.63 -4.60
CA GLU A 190 16.75 -30.09 -4.00
C GLU A 190 17.24 -31.40 -4.62
N ALA A 191 16.33 -32.35 -4.85
CA ALA A 191 16.68 -33.69 -5.33
C ALA A 191 17.04 -33.73 -6.83
N GLY A 192 16.26 -33.05 -7.69
CA GLY A 192 16.33 -33.19 -9.16
C GLY A 192 16.61 -31.90 -9.93
N GLY A 193 16.64 -30.74 -9.25
CA GLY A 193 16.78 -29.45 -9.91
C GLY A 193 15.54 -29.01 -10.68
N LEU A 194 15.69 -27.99 -11.53
CA LEU A 194 14.56 -27.28 -12.13
C LEU A 194 14.01 -27.93 -13.40
N LYS A 195 14.76 -28.86 -14.00
CA LYS A 195 14.43 -29.47 -15.30
C LYS A 195 13.02 -30.09 -15.30
N ASP A 196 12.71 -30.93 -14.32
CA ASP A 196 11.41 -31.60 -14.23
C ASP A 196 10.25 -30.61 -14.04
N PHE A 197 10.52 -29.45 -13.42
CA PHE A 197 9.53 -28.39 -13.26
C PHE A 197 9.35 -27.58 -14.54
N ALA A 198 10.42 -27.33 -15.30
CA ALA A 198 10.33 -26.69 -16.62
C ALA A 198 9.50 -27.54 -17.59
N GLU A 199 9.74 -28.86 -17.63
CA GLU A 199 8.93 -29.80 -18.43
C GLU A 199 7.47 -29.86 -17.97
N ALA A 200 7.25 -29.87 -16.65
CA ALA A 200 5.89 -29.83 -16.09
C ALA A 200 5.16 -28.50 -16.34
N PHE A 201 5.90 -27.39 -16.45
CA PHE A 201 5.36 -26.07 -16.72
C PHE A 201 4.77 -25.98 -18.13
N ASP A 202 5.37 -26.62 -19.13
CA ASP A 202 4.86 -26.58 -20.52
C ASP A 202 3.39 -27.03 -20.62
N ALA A 203 2.97 -28.00 -19.81
CA ALA A 203 1.57 -28.46 -19.78
C ALA A 203 0.61 -27.48 -19.07
N LEU A 204 1.14 -26.48 -18.38
CA LEU A 204 0.41 -25.49 -17.58
C LEU A 204 0.58 -24.07 -18.14
N ASP A 205 1.42 -23.86 -19.16
CA ASP A 205 1.88 -22.55 -19.60
C ASP A 205 0.78 -21.74 -20.30
N ALA A 206 0.28 -20.69 -19.62
CA ALA A 206 -0.70 -19.75 -20.16
C ALA A 206 -0.13 -18.83 -21.25
N THR A 207 1.20 -18.74 -21.38
CA THR A 207 1.88 -17.92 -22.39
C THR A 207 2.17 -18.69 -23.67
N ARG A 208 2.19 -20.03 -23.61
CA ARG A 208 2.61 -20.90 -24.73
C ARG A 208 1.89 -20.55 -26.03
N GLY A 209 2.67 -20.32 -27.08
CA GLY A 209 2.12 -20.06 -28.42
C GLY A 209 1.31 -18.76 -28.52
N ARG A 210 1.47 -17.84 -27.56
CA ARG A 210 0.91 -16.49 -27.62
C ARG A 210 2.01 -15.45 -27.84
N GLU A 211 1.64 -14.37 -28.54
CA GLU A 211 2.52 -13.22 -28.69
C GLU A 211 2.64 -12.51 -27.34
N VAL A 212 3.88 -12.22 -26.93
CA VAL A 212 4.20 -11.55 -25.68
C VAL A 212 5.06 -10.32 -25.92
N ARG A 213 4.88 -9.33 -25.04
CA ARG A 213 5.74 -8.17 -24.84
C ARG A 213 6.57 -8.36 -23.59
N PHE A 214 7.84 -8.04 -23.68
CA PHE A 214 8.79 -8.11 -22.57
C PHE A 214 9.85 -7.02 -22.72
N GLU A 215 10.55 -6.70 -21.65
CA GLU A 215 11.67 -5.75 -21.66
C GLU A 215 12.98 -6.53 -21.47
N GLN A 216 14.01 -6.18 -22.24
CA GLN A 216 15.35 -6.72 -22.08
C GLN A 216 16.35 -5.57 -22.25
N GLU A 217 17.21 -5.36 -21.24
CA GLU A 217 18.20 -4.27 -21.23
C GLU A 217 17.58 -2.87 -21.48
N GLY A 218 16.37 -2.63 -20.97
CA GLY A 218 15.63 -1.37 -21.15
C GLY A 218 14.94 -1.22 -22.50
N VAL A 219 14.99 -2.26 -23.36
CA VAL A 219 14.38 -2.24 -24.69
C VAL A 219 13.12 -3.11 -24.69
N ALA A 220 11.99 -2.50 -25.04
CA ALA A 220 10.73 -3.22 -25.22
C ALA A 220 10.79 -4.08 -26.49
N MET A 221 10.57 -5.39 -26.31
CA MET A 221 10.60 -6.40 -27.35
C MET A 221 9.27 -7.15 -27.48
N ARG A 222 9.11 -7.87 -28.59
CA ARG A 222 7.96 -8.72 -28.90
C ARG A 222 8.41 -10.04 -29.51
N GLY A 223 7.61 -11.08 -29.30
CA GLY A 223 7.74 -12.35 -29.99
C GLY A 223 6.77 -13.40 -29.45
N MET A 224 6.88 -14.61 -29.95
CA MET A 224 6.05 -15.76 -29.59
C MET A 224 6.66 -16.52 -28.42
N ALA A 225 5.94 -16.71 -27.31
CA ALA A 225 6.42 -17.50 -26.20
C ALA A 225 6.51 -19.00 -26.56
N ASP A 226 7.64 -19.61 -26.24
CA ASP A 226 8.07 -20.94 -26.70
C ASP A 226 8.63 -21.81 -25.56
N GLY A 227 7.93 -21.80 -24.42
CA GLY A 227 8.24 -22.63 -23.25
C GLY A 227 9.44 -22.15 -22.45
N LEU A 228 9.86 -22.96 -21.48
CA LEU A 228 10.94 -22.59 -20.56
C LEU A 228 12.27 -23.25 -20.90
N SER A 229 13.36 -22.60 -20.50
CA SER A 229 14.69 -23.19 -20.48
C SER A 229 14.85 -24.12 -19.28
N SER A 230 15.94 -24.90 -19.29
CA SER A 230 16.32 -25.74 -18.14
C SER A 230 16.67 -24.93 -16.89
N GLN A 231 16.88 -23.61 -17.04
CA GLN A 231 17.12 -22.65 -15.95
C GLN A 231 15.87 -21.85 -15.56
N GLY A 232 14.73 -22.09 -16.21
CA GLY A 232 13.44 -21.44 -15.89
C GLY A 232 13.21 -20.09 -16.58
N GLY A 233 14.10 -19.68 -17.49
CA GLY A 233 13.89 -18.51 -18.35
C GLY A 233 12.84 -18.79 -19.42
N LEU A 234 12.06 -17.78 -19.80
CA LEU A 234 11.07 -17.91 -20.87
C LEU A 234 11.75 -17.75 -22.23
N TRP A 235 11.63 -18.77 -23.10
CA TRP A 235 12.04 -18.64 -24.49
C TRP A 235 11.02 -17.84 -25.28
N VAL A 236 11.49 -16.86 -26.04
CA VAL A 236 10.65 -16.08 -26.95
C VAL A 236 11.24 -16.13 -28.35
N LYS A 237 10.45 -16.60 -29.32
CA LYS A 237 10.80 -16.60 -30.75
C LYS A 237 10.38 -15.28 -31.37
N ARG A 238 11.36 -14.50 -31.83
CA ARG A 238 11.15 -13.19 -32.47
C ARG A 238 10.73 -13.35 -33.93
N ASP A 239 10.16 -12.29 -34.49
CA ASP A 239 9.75 -12.23 -35.90
C ASP A 239 10.93 -12.41 -36.88
N THR A 240 12.15 -12.10 -36.42
CA THR A 240 13.41 -12.33 -37.15
C THR A 240 13.80 -13.81 -37.24
N GLY A 241 13.08 -14.70 -36.55
CA GLY A 241 13.41 -16.13 -36.42
C GLY A 241 14.39 -16.45 -35.29
N GLU A 242 14.98 -15.43 -34.67
CA GLU A 242 15.86 -15.55 -33.50
C GLU A 242 15.07 -16.00 -32.25
N ARG A 243 15.68 -16.83 -31.41
CA ARG A 243 15.13 -17.24 -30.12
C ARG A 243 15.92 -16.57 -29.00
N VAL A 244 15.25 -15.81 -28.15
CA VAL A 244 15.86 -15.11 -27.01
C VAL A 244 15.35 -15.68 -25.70
N GLU A 245 16.22 -15.71 -24.68
CA GLU A 245 15.87 -16.15 -23.33
C GLU A 245 15.60 -14.96 -22.42
N VAL A 246 14.44 -14.95 -21.77
CA VAL A 246 14.06 -13.94 -20.77
C VAL A 246 14.20 -14.56 -19.38
N MET A 247 15.27 -14.18 -18.67
CA MET A 247 15.60 -14.76 -17.36
C MET A 247 14.88 -14.11 -16.18
N ALA A 248 14.45 -12.86 -16.34
CA ALA A 248 13.73 -12.06 -15.34
C ALA A 248 12.92 -10.96 -16.04
N GLY A 249 12.05 -10.28 -15.31
CA GLY A 249 11.25 -9.17 -15.84
C GLY A 249 9.78 -9.51 -16.10
N GLU A 250 8.99 -8.53 -16.55
CA GLU A 250 7.56 -8.73 -16.83
C GLU A 250 7.30 -9.17 -18.28
N VAL A 251 6.44 -10.18 -18.41
CA VAL A 251 5.91 -10.65 -19.70
C VAL A 251 4.41 -10.34 -19.76
N VAL A 252 3.99 -9.63 -20.80
CA VAL A 252 2.61 -9.23 -21.05
C VAL A 252 2.11 -9.92 -22.32
N ILE A 253 1.03 -10.69 -22.22
CA ILE A 253 0.40 -11.31 -23.38
C ILE A 253 -0.28 -10.22 -24.23
N CYS A 254 0.05 -10.13 -25.51
CA CYS A 254 -0.60 -9.21 -26.44
C CYS A 254 -2.08 -9.57 -26.64
N GLY A 255 -2.97 -8.57 -26.69
CA GLY A 255 -4.42 -8.78 -26.79
C GLY A 255 -5.15 -8.92 -25.44
N LEU A 256 -4.41 -9.07 -24.35
CA LEU A 256 -4.94 -9.01 -22.97
C LEU A 256 -4.51 -7.69 -22.32
N GLY A 257 -5.29 -6.61 -22.47
CA GLY A 257 -4.92 -5.30 -21.91
C GLY A 257 -6.02 -4.24 -21.84
N ARG A 258 -6.27 -3.79 -20.60
CA ARG A 258 -7.00 -2.62 -20.05
C ARG A 258 -7.72 -1.69 -21.05
N GLY A 259 -9.05 -1.62 -20.93
CA GLY A 259 -9.94 -0.80 -21.77
C GLY A 259 -9.64 0.71 -21.71
N LYS A 260 -9.73 1.35 -22.88
CA LYS A 260 -9.62 2.81 -23.08
C LYS A 260 -11.00 3.49 -22.99
N VAL A 261 -11.04 4.70 -22.43
CA VAL A 261 -12.13 5.68 -22.62
C VAL A 261 -11.58 6.87 -23.43
N ALA A 262 -12.42 7.47 -24.28
CA ALA A 262 -12.05 8.49 -25.27
C ALA A 262 -12.52 9.92 -24.88
N GLY A 263 -11.72 10.94 -25.22
CA GLY A 263 -12.20 12.27 -25.64
C GLY A 263 -11.63 13.53 -24.95
N GLY A 264 -10.89 14.37 -25.70
CA GLY A 264 -10.59 15.80 -25.43
C GLY A 264 -9.09 16.17 -25.37
N PRO A 265 -8.59 17.23 -26.05
CA PRO A 265 -7.18 17.57 -26.03
C PRO A 265 -6.82 18.24 -24.69
N ALA A 266 -6.22 17.47 -23.79
CA ALA A 266 -5.60 17.94 -22.56
C ALA A 266 -4.27 18.66 -22.86
N PRO A 267 -3.86 19.66 -22.05
CA PRO A 267 -2.49 20.19 -22.10
C PRO A 267 -1.51 19.02 -21.97
N ALA A 268 -0.37 19.08 -22.67
CA ALA A 268 0.59 18.00 -22.83
C ALA A 268 0.72 17.13 -21.56
N ALA A 269 0.00 16.01 -21.54
CA ALA A 269 -0.07 15.15 -20.39
C ALA A 269 1.32 14.55 -20.18
N ARG A 270 1.89 14.75 -18.99
CA ARG A 270 3.03 13.93 -18.56
C ARG A 270 2.58 12.47 -18.67
N PRO A 271 3.35 11.59 -19.31
CA PRO A 271 3.05 10.16 -19.35
C PRO A 271 2.64 9.68 -17.96
N ALA A 272 1.60 8.84 -17.85
CA ALA A 272 1.10 8.35 -16.56
C ALA A 272 2.23 7.79 -15.65
N ALA A 273 3.25 7.18 -16.25
CA ALA A 273 4.45 6.70 -15.56
C ALA A 273 5.31 7.82 -14.94
N GLU A 274 5.37 9.01 -15.54
CA GLU A 274 6.07 10.16 -14.96
C GLU A 274 5.31 10.78 -13.78
N ILE A 275 3.97 10.74 -13.83
CA ILE A 275 3.09 11.15 -12.72
C ILE A 275 3.27 10.17 -11.56
N GLU A 276 3.17 8.87 -11.82
CA GLU A 276 3.29 7.83 -10.79
C GLU A 276 4.68 7.82 -10.14
N ALA A 277 5.76 7.87 -10.93
CA ALA A 277 7.12 7.99 -10.39
C ALA A 277 7.35 9.29 -9.59
N HIS A 278 6.62 10.36 -9.92
CA HIS A 278 6.68 11.61 -9.16
C HIS A 278 5.89 11.52 -7.85
N VAL A 279 4.68 10.95 -7.87
CA VAL A 279 3.87 10.69 -6.67
C VAL A 279 4.63 9.77 -5.71
N GLU A 280 5.27 8.73 -6.23
CA GLU A 280 6.08 7.82 -5.41
C GLU A 280 7.29 8.53 -4.82
N ARG A 281 7.97 9.43 -5.57
CA ARG A 281 9.03 10.28 -5.00
C ARG A 281 8.52 11.21 -3.92
N LEU A 282 7.33 11.79 -4.07
CA LEU A 282 6.71 12.61 -3.03
C LEU A 282 6.42 11.76 -1.79
N LEU A 283 5.82 10.58 -1.95
CA LEU A 283 5.46 9.66 -0.85
C LEU A 283 6.68 9.03 -0.14
N THR A 284 7.76 8.79 -0.88
CA THR A 284 8.99 8.17 -0.37
C THR A 284 10.04 9.20 0.08
N ALA A 285 9.84 10.49 -0.23
CA ALA A 285 10.59 11.58 0.34
C ALA A 285 10.23 11.73 1.83
N GLN A 286 10.67 10.76 2.64
CA GLN A 286 10.66 10.91 4.08
C GLN A 286 11.57 12.09 4.44
N PRO A 287 11.18 12.96 5.40
CA PRO A 287 12.17 13.76 6.10
C PRO A 287 13.20 12.78 6.65
N GLY A 288 14.44 12.87 6.20
CA GLY A 288 15.48 11.89 6.51
C GLY A 288 15.46 11.58 8.00
N SER A 289 15.39 10.29 8.34
CA SER A 289 15.50 9.86 9.74
C SER A 289 16.70 10.58 10.34
N PRO A 290 16.52 11.43 11.36
CA PRO A 290 17.66 11.95 12.08
C PRO A 290 18.45 10.75 12.60
N PRO A 291 19.78 10.85 12.69
CA PRO A 291 20.56 9.86 13.43
C PRO A 291 19.92 9.71 14.83
N GLN A 292 20.05 8.54 15.46
CA GLN A 292 19.56 8.19 16.80
C GLN A 292 20.07 9.13 17.92
N ALA A 293 19.87 10.43 17.81
CA ALA A 293 20.07 11.42 18.84
C ALA A 293 18.85 11.34 19.76
N ARG A 294 19.09 11.14 21.05
CA ARG A 294 18.07 11.16 22.10
C ARG A 294 17.04 12.26 21.84
N ARG A 295 15.83 11.89 21.40
CA ARG A 295 14.71 12.84 21.27
C ARG A 295 14.40 13.38 22.66
N VAL A 296 14.70 14.67 22.87
CA VAL A 296 14.36 15.38 24.11
C VAL A 296 12.84 15.36 24.24
N ARG A 297 12.34 14.74 25.31
CA ARG A 297 10.94 14.74 25.70
C ARG A 297 10.80 15.41 27.05
N ARG A 298 9.81 16.29 27.18
CA ARG A 298 9.52 17.03 28.41
C ARG A 298 8.03 16.86 28.75
N ARG A 299 7.72 16.86 30.04
CA ARG A 299 6.36 16.75 30.52
C ARG A 299 5.70 18.11 30.56
N PHE A 300 4.48 18.19 30.06
CA PHE A 300 3.67 19.40 30.06
C PHE A 300 2.25 19.08 30.49
N ALA A 301 1.64 20.03 31.19
CA ALA A 301 0.27 19.89 31.68
C ALA A 301 -0.75 20.12 30.56
N LEU A 302 -1.78 19.28 30.52
CA LEU A 302 -2.94 19.48 29.68
C LEU A 302 -3.69 20.75 30.12
N ARG A 303 -4.05 21.58 29.14
CA ARG A 303 -4.92 22.74 29.28
C ARG A 303 -6.37 22.44 28.90
N ALA A 304 -6.58 21.56 27.93
CA ALA A 304 -7.90 21.12 27.50
C ALA A 304 -7.85 19.67 26.98
N ASN A 305 -8.94 18.94 27.17
CA ASN A 305 -9.20 17.65 26.54
C ASN A 305 -10.71 17.57 26.24
N GLU A 306 -11.08 17.84 24.99
CA GLU A 306 -12.47 18.02 24.60
C GLU A 306 -12.84 17.14 23.42
N ARG A 307 -14.02 16.52 23.46
CA ARG A 307 -14.53 15.74 22.35
C ARG A 307 -14.83 16.68 21.16
N VAL A 308 -14.25 16.39 19.99
CA VAL A 308 -14.45 17.17 18.76
C VAL A 308 -14.99 16.34 17.60
N GLY A 309 -15.31 15.07 17.86
CA GLY A 309 -16.01 14.13 16.98
C GLY A 309 -16.27 12.83 17.76
N ALA A 310 -17.07 11.90 17.23
CA ALA A 310 -17.36 10.66 17.95
C ALA A 310 -16.08 9.85 18.28
N ARG A 311 -15.07 9.93 17.39
CA ARG A 311 -13.77 9.24 17.47
C ARG A 311 -12.60 10.14 17.90
N TYR A 312 -12.80 11.46 18.00
CA TYR A 312 -11.68 12.39 18.16
C TYR A 312 -11.81 13.30 19.40
N CYS A 313 -10.68 13.48 20.08
CA CYS A 313 -10.51 14.49 21.12
C CYS A 313 -9.49 15.54 20.69
N ARG A 314 -9.75 16.80 21.05
CA ARG A 314 -8.82 17.90 20.96
C ARG A 314 -8.09 18.02 22.29
N LEU A 315 -6.78 17.86 22.23
CA LEU A 315 -5.88 17.98 23.37
C LEU A 315 -5.09 19.29 23.25
N GLU A 316 -5.13 20.13 24.27
CA GLU A 316 -4.31 21.34 24.33
C GLU A 316 -3.25 21.20 25.42
N VAL A 317 -2.00 21.55 25.11
CA VAL A 317 -0.86 21.48 26.02
C VAL A 317 -0.15 22.81 26.03
N GLU A 318 0.24 23.30 27.21
CA GLU A 318 1.09 24.49 27.31
C GLU A 318 2.55 24.09 27.40
N VAL A 319 3.29 24.39 26.33
CA VAL A 319 4.73 24.12 26.23
C VAL A 319 5.54 25.32 26.72
N ASP A 320 6.84 25.14 26.96
CA ASP A 320 7.72 26.26 27.29
C ASP A 320 8.29 26.96 26.04
N ALA A 321 9.09 28.01 26.28
CA ALA A 321 9.65 28.84 25.22
C ALA A 321 10.55 28.07 24.24
N GLU A 322 11.28 27.05 24.71
CA GLU A 322 12.16 26.25 23.85
C GLU A 322 11.31 25.50 22.81
N PHE A 323 10.24 24.88 23.26
CA PHE A 323 9.31 24.15 22.41
C PHE A 323 8.54 25.09 21.50
N GLU A 324 8.00 26.20 22.02
CA GLU A 324 7.34 27.24 21.24
C GLU A 324 8.18 27.68 20.02
N THR A 325 9.47 27.96 20.22
CA THR A 325 10.37 28.38 19.14
C THR A 325 10.77 27.25 18.18
N SER A 326 10.52 25.99 18.53
CA SER A 326 10.80 24.84 17.66
C SER A 326 9.74 24.64 16.57
N TYR A 327 8.54 25.18 16.75
CA TYR A 327 7.49 25.13 15.73
C TYR A 327 7.70 26.25 14.70
N LEU A 328 8.00 25.86 13.48
CA LEU A 328 8.36 26.78 12.40
C LEU A 328 7.28 26.85 11.32
N ARG A 329 6.59 25.74 11.05
CA ARG A 329 5.72 25.61 9.86
C ARG A 329 4.49 24.72 10.13
N PRO A 330 3.32 25.04 9.53
CA PRO A 330 2.17 24.14 9.48
C PRO A 330 2.52 22.72 9.04
N GLY A 331 1.83 21.72 9.58
CA GLY A 331 2.08 20.32 9.25
C GLY A 331 3.31 19.68 9.93
N GLN A 332 4.10 20.43 10.69
CA GLN A 332 5.09 19.76 11.53
C GLN A 332 4.42 18.91 12.62
N TYR A 333 5.13 17.88 13.07
CA TYR A 333 4.61 16.88 14.01
C TYR A 333 5.55 16.72 15.20
N ILE A 334 5.04 16.10 16.25
CA ILE A 334 5.80 15.72 17.44
C ILE A 334 5.51 14.28 17.80
N THR A 335 6.27 13.77 18.76
CA THR A 335 5.96 12.53 19.45
C THR A 335 5.26 12.86 20.77
N LEU A 336 4.04 12.33 20.98
CA LEU A 336 3.39 12.32 22.30
C LEU A 336 3.68 11.00 23.01
N GLY A 337 3.84 11.06 24.33
CA GLY A 337 4.00 9.89 25.19
C GLY A 337 3.21 10.03 26.48
N LEU A 338 2.80 8.88 27.01
CA LEU A 338 2.15 8.75 28.31
C LEU A 338 2.77 7.55 29.02
N ALA A 339 3.00 7.65 30.33
CA ALA A 339 3.63 6.59 31.09
C ALA A 339 2.83 5.28 30.96
N GLY A 340 3.51 4.18 30.63
CA GLY A 340 2.88 2.87 30.43
C GLY A 340 2.43 2.60 28.99
N HIS A 341 2.48 3.58 28.09
CA HIS A 341 2.06 3.46 26.70
C HIS A 341 3.23 3.80 25.74
N PRO A 342 3.40 3.08 24.62
CA PRO A 342 4.41 3.42 23.63
C PRO A 342 4.08 4.77 22.98
N PRO A 343 5.08 5.66 22.81
CA PRO A 343 4.84 6.98 22.24
C PRO A 343 4.50 6.90 20.74
N ASN A 344 3.73 7.87 20.23
CA ASN A 344 3.32 7.93 18.83
C ASN A 344 3.39 9.34 18.25
N PHE A 345 3.36 9.46 16.92
CA PHE A 345 3.46 10.72 16.19
C PHE A 345 2.10 11.40 16.05
N TYR A 346 2.08 12.72 16.24
CA TYR A 346 0.90 13.55 16.07
C TYR A 346 1.27 14.86 15.37
N ALA A 347 0.53 15.21 14.32
CA ALA A 347 0.62 16.53 13.71
C ALA A 347 0.11 17.61 14.68
N ILE A 348 0.74 18.77 14.66
CA ILE A 348 0.30 19.92 15.45
C ILE A 348 -0.92 20.54 14.75
N ALA A 349 -2.09 20.47 15.39
CA ALA A 349 -3.38 20.87 14.84
C ALA A 349 -3.68 22.38 14.96
N GLY A 350 -2.90 23.09 15.78
CA GLY A 350 -3.02 24.53 16.01
C GLY A 350 -1.98 25.02 17.01
N VAL A 351 -1.59 26.28 16.89
CA VAL A 351 -0.64 26.94 17.80
C VAL A 351 -1.14 28.33 18.16
N ARG A 352 -1.21 28.61 19.47
CA ARG A 352 -1.51 29.94 20.03
C ARG A 352 -0.45 30.30 21.06
N GLY A 353 0.68 30.82 20.57
CA GLY A 353 1.90 31.02 21.37
C GLY A 353 2.37 29.68 21.94
N ARG A 354 2.35 29.55 23.27
CA ARG A 354 2.74 28.34 24.00
C ARG A 354 1.68 27.25 24.06
N VAL A 355 0.44 27.54 23.67
CA VAL A 355 -0.63 26.54 23.70
C VAL A 355 -0.67 25.82 22.36
N TRP A 356 -0.36 24.53 22.37
CA TRP A 356 -0.37 23.66 21.20
C TRP A 356 -1.59 22.75 21.24
N GLU A 357 -2.24 22.62 20.10
CA GLU A 357 -3.42 21.78 19.90
C GLU A 357 -3.03 20.51 19.13
N PHE A 358 -3.57 19.37 19.56
CA PHE A 358 -3.42 18.08 18.90
C PHE A 358 -4.79 17.42 18.68
N LEU A 359 -4.95 16.77 17.54
CA LEU A 359 -6.12 15.93 17.27
C LEU A 359 -5.78 14.48 17.60
N ILE A 360 -6.42 13.96 18.64
CA ILE A 360 -6.19 12.60 19.15
C ILE A 360 -7.34 11.71 18.69
N GLU A 361 -6.99 10.64 18.00
CA GLU A 361 -7.92 9.54 17.74
C GLU A 361 -8.08 8.73 19.03
N ALA A 362 -9.31 8.67 19.57
CA ALA A 362 -9.64 8.00 20.82
C ALA A 362 -9.74 6.48 20.65
N GLU A 363 -8.76 5.90 19.96
CA GLU A 363 -8.61 4.48 19.69
C GLU A 363 -7.14 4.07 19.78
N GLY A 364 -6.91 2.76 19.89
CA GLY A 364 -5.57 2.21 20.12
C GLY A 364 -5.06 2.50 21.53
N ASP A 365 -3.87 2.01 21.84
CA ASP A 365 -3.34 2.01 23.22
C ASP A 365 -3.12 3.44 23.76
N LEU A 366 -2.24 4.22 23.11
CA LEU A 366 -1.94 5.58 23.54
C LEU A 366 -3.13 6.56 23.32
N GLY A 367 -3.83 6.44 22.19
CA GLY A 367 -4.90 7.38 21.81
C GLY A 367 -6.08 7.33 22.78
N SER A 368 -6.51 6.11 23.15
CA SER A 368 -7.56 5.92 24.17
C SER A 368 -7.14 6.51 25.50
N ALA A 369 -5.91 6.22 25.96
CA ALA A 369 -5.41 6.73 27.23
C ALA A 369 -5.29 8.26 27.27
N LEU A 370 -4.80 8.88 26.20
CA LEU A 370 -4.73 10.35 26.08
C LEU A 370 -6.13 10.99 26.08
N SER A 371 -7.13 10.33 25.47
CA SER A 371 -8.49 10.87 25.35
C SER A 371 -9.25 10.92 26.69
N GLU A 372 -8.79 10.17 27.70
CA GLU A 372 -9.41 10.09 29.03
C GLU A 372 -8.71 10.98 30.07
N LEU A 373 -7.60 11.65 29.71
CA LEU A 373 -6.85 12.48 30.65
C LEU A 373 -7.65 13.71 31.10
N GLU A 374 -7.61 13.97 32.40
CA GLU A 374 -8.15 15.20 32.98
C GLU A 374 -7.22 16.40 32.74
N VAL A 375 -7.80 17.59 32.69
CA VAL A 375 -7.03 18.85 32.63
C VAL A 375 -6.07 18.94 33.81
N GLY A 376 -4.81 19.27 33.55
CA GLY A 376 -3.72 19.27 34.53
C GLY A 376 -2.90 17.99 34.57
N ALA A 377 -3.34 16.89 33.95
CA ALA A 377 -2.50 15.70 33.75
C ALA A 377 -1.27 16.03 32.90
N GLU A 378 -0.18 15.29 33.08
CA GLU A 378 1.06 15.50 32.33
C GLU A 378 1.20 14.53 31.15
N VAL A 379 1.63 15.04 30.01
CA VAL A 379 2.02 14.26 28.83
C VAL A 379 3.45 14.57 28.42
N GLU A 380 4.16 13.57 27.91
CA GLU A 380 5.48 13.76 27.31
C GLU A 380 5.33 14.30 25.89
N VAL A 381 5.96 15.44 25.60
CA VAL A 381 5.99 16.04 24.27
C VAL A 381 7.45 16.13 23.81
N SER A 382 7.74 15.74 22.57
CA SER A 382 9.05 15.97 21.96
C SER A 382 9.18 17.36 21.34
N LEU A 383 10.41 17.78 21.06
CA LEU A 383 10.62 18.90 20.12
C LEU A 383 9.99 18.60 18.77
N VAL A 384 9.67 19.66 18.04
CA VAL A 384 9.06 19.60 16.70
C VAL A 384 9.96 18.88 15.70
N GLU A 385 9.33 18.03 14.90
CA GLU A 385 9.93 17.26 13.82
C GLU A 385 9.20 17.51 12.50
N GLY A 386 9.86 17.14 11.40
CA GLY A 386 9.32 17.29 10.04
C GLY A 386 9.55 18.67 9.43
N GLY A 387 9.52 18.73 8.10
CA GLY A 387 9.69 19.97 7.33
C GLY A 387 8.43 20.84 7.24
N GLY A 388 7.26 20.27 7.55
CA GLY A 388 5.96 20.93 7.40
C GLY A 388 5.65 21.34 5.95
N PHE A 389 4.64 22.18 5.82
CA PHE A 389 4.19 22.79 4.58
C PHE A 389 4.74 24.19 4.43
N GLU A 390 5.18 24.53 3.22
CA GLU A 390 5.46 25.92 2.83
C GLU A 390 4.12 26.59 2.46
N PRO A 391 3.66 27.63 3.19
CA PRO A 391 2.40 28.30 2.88
C PRO A 391 2.48 29.07 1.56
N ALA A 392 1.46 28.91 0.71
CA ALA A 392 1.36 29.65 -0.54
C ALA A 392 1.18 31.15 -0.28
N THR A 393 1.84 31.97 -1.09
CA THR A 393 1.75 33.44 -1.09
C THR A 393 1.37 33.99 -2.47
N GLY A 394 0.57 35.06 -2.53
CA GLY A 394 0.32 35.87 -3.73
C GLY A 394 -1.11 35.85 -4.30
N GLN A 395 -1.50 36.99 -4.90
CA GLN A 395 -2.76 37.21 -5.64
C GLN A 395 -2.84 36.33 -6.89
N GLY A 396 -4.02 35.77 -7.14
CA GLY A 396 -4.36 34.90 -8.28
C GLY A 396 -4.10 33.40 -8.07
N LYS A 397 -4.03 32.90 -6.83
CA LYS A 397 -3.81 31.46 -6.54
C LYS A 397 -4.97 30.83 -5.77
N THR A 398 -5.36 29.63 -6.21
CA THR A 398 -6.28 28.74 -5.50
C THR A 398 -5.51 27.75 -4.61
N ALA A 399 -5.79 27.68 -3.32
CA ALA A 399 -5.26 26.64 -2.43
C ALA A 399 -6.27 25.50 -2.27
N LEU A 400 -5.85 24.28 -2.59
CA LEU A 400 -6.65 23.07 -2.45
C LEU A 400 -6.05 22.21 -1.34
N LEU A 401 -6.79 22.00 -0.25
CA LEU A 401 -6.37 21.19 0.89
C LEU A 401 -7.17 19.90 0.89
N PHE A 402 -6.49 18.77 0.98
CA PHE A 402 -7.10 17.44 1.01
C PHE A 402 -6.69 16.73 2.28
N ALA A 403 -7.67 16.28 3.05
CA ALA A 403 -7.45 15.60 4.32
C ALA A 403 -8.32 14.36 4.46
N SER A 404 -7.80 13.34 5.17
CA SER A 404 -8.62 12.23 5.66
C SER A 404 -8.29 11.87 7.11
N GLY A 405 -9.32 11.56 7.90
CA GLY A 405 -9.17 11.24 9.33
C GLY A 405 -8.43 12.31 10.11
N SER A 406 -7.43 11.90 10.90
CA SER A 406 -6.58 12.80 11.69
C SER A 406 -5.64 13.67 10.84
N GLY A 407 -5.45 13.37 9.54
CA GLY A 407 -4.63 14.18 8.62
C GLY A 407 -5.12 15.63 8.48
N VAL A 408 -6.37 15.90 8.84
CA VAL A 408 -6.92 17.27 8.89
C VAL A 408 -6.14 18.18 9.85
N ALA A 409 -5.54 17.61 10.90
CA ALA A 409 -4.69 18.34 11.84
C ALA A 409 -3.46 18.98 11.17
N ALA A 410 -2.89 18.36 10.14
CA ALA A 410 -1.72 18.89 9.47
C ALA A 410 -2.03 20.08 8.56
N VAL A 411 -3.24 20.16 8.00
CA VAL A 411 -3.61 21.16 6.98
C VAL A 411 -4.36 22.36 7.56
N LEU A 412 -5.10 22.21 8.66
CA LEU A 412 -5.84 23.31 9.27
C LEU A 412 -4.97 24.51 9.72
N PRO A 413 -3.74 24.32 10.24
CA PRO A 413 -2.87 25.45 10.57
C PRO A 413 -2.45 26.30 9.36
N LEU A 414 -2.50 25.78 8.13
CA LEU A 414 -2.32 26.59 6.91
C LEU A 414 -3.48 27.57 6.74
N VAL A 415 -4.70 27.08 6.94
CA VAL A 415 -5.92 27.88 6.81
C VAL A 415 -5.95 28.98 7.88
N ASP A 416 -5.64 28.64 9.13
CA ASP A 416 -5.55 29.62 10.22
C ASP A 416 -4.55 30.73 9.90
N ARG A 417 -3.39 30.35 9.35
CA ARG A 417 -2.35 31.29 8.93
C ARG A 417 -2.84 32.22 7.82
N TRP A 418 -3.47 31.69 6.77
CA TRP A 418 -3.97 32.53 5.65
C TRP A 418 -5.13 33.43 6.05
N LEU A 419 -5.92 33.04 7.05
CA LEU A 419 -6.99 33.88 7.59
C LEU A 419 -6.48 34.96 8.54
N SER A 420 -5.28 34.80 9.12
CA SER A 420 -4.70 35.75 10.09
C SER A 420 -3.62 36.67 9.50
N GLU A 421 -2.93 36.24 8.44
CA GLU A 421 -1.85 36.99 7.80
C GLU A 421 -2.25 37.47 6.38
N PRO A 422 -1.95 38.73 6.01
CA PRO A 422 -2.19 39.20 4.64
C PRO A 422 -1.26 38.50 3.64
N GLY A 423 -1.74 38.34 2.40
CA GLY A 423 -0.94 37.77 1.29
C GLY A 423 -1.15 36.27 1.05
N GLY A 424 -2.14 35.65 1.69
CA GLY A 424 -2.59 34.29 1.39
C GLY A 424 -3.29 34.13 0.03
N PRO A 425 -3.73 32.90 -0.29
CA PRO A 425 -4.45 32.55 -1.52
C PRO A 425 -5.77 33.33 -1.67
N GLU A 426 -6.21 33.58 -2.91
CA GLU A 426 -7.51 34.23 -3.19
C GLU A 426 -8.69 33.30 -2.91
N ARG A 427 -8.47 31.99 -3.06
CA ARG A 427 -9.47 30.96 -2.84
C ARG A 427 -8.85 29.84 -2.03
N ILE A 428 -9.58 29.37 -1.03
CA ILE A 428 -9.18 28.25 -0.19
C ILE A 428 -10.31 27.24 -0.26
N ALA A 429 -9.99 26.00 -0.65
CA ALA A 429 -10.95 24.89 -0.66
C ALA A 429 -10.40 23.72 0.14
N LEU A 430 -11.15 23.27 1.16
CA LEU A 430 -10.83 22.13 2.00
C LEU A 430 -11.73 20.94 1.62
N PHE A 431 -11.12 19.83 1.24
CA PHE A 431 -11.76 18.55 1.00
C PHE A 431 -11.40 17.61 2.15
N TYR A 432 -12.38 17.29 2.99
CA TYR A 432 -12.16 16.48 4.19
C TYR A 432 -13.00 15.20 4.16
N GLY A 433 -12.32 14.06 4.20
CA GLY A 433 -12.92 12.73 4.20
C GLY A 433 -12.88 12.06 5.57
N GLU A 434 -14.02 11.51 5.99
CA GLU A 434 -14.12 10.62 7.15
C GLU A 434 -15.05 9.45 6.81
N ARG A 435 -14.85 8.25 7.34
CA ARG A 435 -15.68 7.08 6.99
C ARG A 435 -17.16 7.31 7.30
N GLN A 436 -17.45 7.89 8.46
CA GLN A 436 -18.79 8.18 8.94
C GLN A 436 -18.89 9.65 9.35
N GLU A 437 -20.02 10.28 9.06
CA GLU A 437 -20.23 11.70 9.35
C GLU A 437 -20.11 12.02 10.86
N GLU A 438 -20.60 11.13 11.72
CA GLU A 438 -20.50 11.28 13.19
C GLU A 438 -19.06 11.26 13.72
N ASN A 439 -18.14 10.61 13.01
CA ASN A 439 -16.73 10.56 13.38
C ASN A 439 -15.97 11.81 12.97
N ARG A 440 -16.54 12.68 12.13
CA ARG A 440 -15.85 13.86 11.59
C ARG A 440 -15.35 14.76 12.71
N ALA A 441 -14.05 15.05 12.72
CA ALA A 441 -13.48 16.00 13.66
C ALA A 441 -13.92 17.43 13.32
N TYR A 442 -13.98 18.29 14.34
CA TYR A 442 -13.99 19.74 14.20
C TYR A 442 -15.22 20.32 13.49
N ALA A 443 -16.40 19.70 13.61
CA ALA A 443 -17.64 20.19 12.97
C ALA A 443 -17.88 21.71 13.14
N ASP A 444 -17.76 22.24 14.36
CA ASP A 444 -17.94 23.68 14.62
C ASP A 444 -16.85 24.55 13.98
N ARG A 445 -15.61 24.06 13.93
CA ARG A 445 -14.49 24.78 13.31
C ARG A 445 -14.65 24.79 11.80
N LEU A 446 -15.06 23.68 11.18
CA LEU A 446 -15.35 23.60 9.74
C LEU A 446 -16.43 24.62 9.34
N LYS A 447 -17.50 24.72 10.13
CA LYS A 447 -18.55 25.73 9.91
C LYS A 447 -18.01 27.17 9.99
N ARG A 448 -17.16 27.47 10.99
CA ARG A 448 -16.50 28.79 11.09
C ARG A 448 -15.58 29.09 9.91
N LEU A 449 -14.94 28.08 9.33
CA LEU A 449 -14.13 28.26 8.11
C LEU A 449 -15.00 28.62 6.91
N GLU A 450 -16.17 27.98 6.76
CA GLU A 450 -17.14 28.34 5.72
C GLU A 450 -17.63 29.78 5.86
N GLU A 451 -17.97 30.18 7.10
CA GLU A 451 -18.36 31.56 7.42
C GLU A 451 -17.24 32.58 7.13
N ALA A 452 -15.97 32.16 7.22
CA ALA A 452 -14.80 32.94 6.88
C ALA A 452 -14.44 32.92 5.37
N GLY A 453 -15.25 32.25 4.53
CA GLY A 453 -15.09 32.22 3.08
C GLY A 453 -14.24 31.07 2.54
N VAL A 454 -13.92 30.06 3.35
CA VAL A 454 -13.28 28.81 2.90
C VAL A 454 -14.33 27.88 2.31
N ALA A 455 -14.13 27.38 1.09
CA ALA A 455 -15.03 26.38 0.52
C ALA A 455 -14.76 25.01 1.15
N VAL A 456 -15.72 24.45 1.90
CA VAL A 456 -15.54 23.15 2.57
C VAL A 456 -16.37 22.07 1.88
N TYR A 457 -15.73 20.97 1.54
CA TYR A 457 -16.32 19.82 0.88
C TYR A 457 -16.06 18.57 1.72
N LEU A 458 -17.14 17.91 2.13
CA LEU A 458 -17.08 16.81 3.07
C LEU A 458 -17.42 15.50 2.36
N ALA A 459 -16.51 14.53 2.44
CA ALA A 459 -16.71 13.18 1.92
C ALA A 459 -16.94 12.20 3.07
N ALA A 460 -17.85 11.26 2.88
CA ALA A 460 -18.04 10.13 3.78
C ALA A 460 -18.38 8.84 3.04
N GLU A 461 -17.89 7.71 3.56
CA GLU A 461 -18.14 6.40 2.97
C GLU A 461 -19.63 6.02 3.04
N GLU A 462 -20.29 6.41 4.14
CA GLU A 462 -21.73 6.25 4.34
C GLU A 462 -22.40 7.61 4.63
N GLY A 463 -23.56 7.85 4.01
CA GLY A 463 -24.41 9.01 4.30
C GLY A 463 -23.95 10.37 3.76
N GLY A 464 -22.73 10.47 3.21
CA GLY A 464 -22.18 11.71 2.66
C GLY A 464 -22.62 12.03 1.22
N ALA A 465 -22.50 13.30 0.82
CA ALA A 465 -22.72 13.75 -0.56
C ALA A 465 -21.66 13.21 -1.54
N TYR A 466 -20.47 12.90 -1.04
CA TYR A 466 -19.34 12.35 -1.80
C TYR A 466 -18.73 11.18 -1.04
N ARG A 467 -18.29 10.14 -1.75
CA ARG A 467 -17.64 8.98 -1.12
C ARG A 467 -16.16 9.25 -0.83
N TYR A 468 -15.46 9.89 -1.78
CA TYR A 468 -14.06 10.24 -1.64
C TYR A 468 -13.80 11.73 -1.89
N VAL A 469 -12.72 12.25 -1.33
CA VAL A 469 -12.35 13.68 -1.42
C VAL A 469 -12.00 14.10 -2.86
N GLN A 470 -11.46 13.20 -3.68
CA GLN A 470 -11.20 13.47 -5.10
C GLN A 470 -12.51 13.58 -5.91
N ASP A 471 -13.54 12.79 -5.57
CA ASP A 471 -14.84 12.88 -6.22
C ASP A 471 -15.51 14.22 -5.89
N ALA A 472 -15.39 14.64 -4.63
CA ALA A 472 -15.84 15.95 -4.18
C ALA A 472 -15.17 17.08 -4.97
N PHE A 473 -13.87 17.00 -5.18
CA PHE A 473 -13.12 17.95 -6.00
C PHE A 473 -13.62 17.98 -7.45
N GLU A 474 -13.82 16.83 -8.09
CA GLU A 474 -14.27 16.76 -9.49
C GLU A 474 -15.62 17.44 -9.71
N ALA A 475 -16.52 17.35 -8.72
CA ALA A 475 -17.82 18.01 -8.77
C ALA A 475 -17.75 19.54 -8.70
N THR A 476 -16.64 20.11 -8.20
CA THR A 476 -16.51 21.57 -8.01
C THR A 476 -16.21 22.34 -9.29
N GLY A 477 -15.54 21.70 -10.27
CA GLY A 477 -15.01 22.38 -11.45
C GLY A 477 -13.98 23.49 -11.15
N LEU A 478 -13.36 23.48 -9.96
CA LEU A 478 -12.39 24.50 -9.56
C LEU A 478 -11.17 24.52 -10.50
N PRO A 479 -10.63 25.72 -10.82
CA PRO A 479 -9.44 25.83 -11.66
C PRO A 479 -8.22 25.25 -10.94
N VAL A 480 -7.38 24.54 -11.70
CA VAL A 480 -6.18 23.87 -11.18
C VAL A 480 -4.86 24.46 -11.70
N HIS A 481 -4.92 25.29 -12.76
CA HIS A 481 -3.72 25.83 -13.42
C HIS A 481 -2.83 26.71 -12.52
N ASP A 482 -3.45 27.42 -11.59
CA ASP A 482 -2.83 28.31 -10.59
C ASP A 482 -2.81 27.67 -9.19
N ALA A 483 -3.25 26.42 -9.06
CA ALA A 483 -3.48 25.80 -7.76
C ALA A 483 -2.17 25.41 -7.05
N VAL A 484 -2.19 25.55 -5.73
CA VAL A 484 -1.24 24.93 -4.81
C VAL A 484 -2.01 23.92 -3.96
N VAL A 485 -1.50 22.70 -3.89
CA VAL A 485 -2.19 21.55 -3.31
C VAL A 485 -1.47 21.10 -2.04
N TYR A 486 -2.23 20.88 -0.98
CA TYR A 486 -1.76 20.34 0.29
C TYR A 486 -2.53 19.07 0.62
N VAL A 487 -1.84 17.97 0.89
CA VAL A 487 -2.47 16.66 1.08
C VAL A 487 -1.95 15.98 2.34
N SER A 488 -2.84 15.51 3.23
CA SER A 488 -2.44 14.78 4.43
C SER A 488 -3.49 13.75 4.89
N GLY A 489 -3.06 12.57 5.31
CA GLY A 489 -3.94 11.50 5.77
C GLY A 489 -3.51 10.14 5.25
N ALA A 490 -4.47 9.24 5.04
CA ALA A 490 -4.16 7.87 4.61
C ALA A 490 -3.37 7.85 3.29
N ALA A 491 -2.30 7.06 3.22
CA ALA A 491 -1.43 6.97 2.04
C ALA A 491 -2.19 6.68 0.72
N VAL A 492 -3.27 5.90 0.81
CA VAL A 492 -4.16 5.63 -0.34
C VAL A 492 -4.88 6.88 -0.85
N MET A 493 -5.31 7.76 0.05
CA MET A 493 -5.92 9.05 -0.30
C MET A 493 -4.86 10.00 -0.86
N ILE A 494 -3.68 10.06 -0.22
CA ILE A 494 -2.58 10.91 -0.71
C ILE A 494 -2.20 10.53 -2.14
N LYS A 495 -2.03 9.23 -2.43
CA LYS A 495 -1.73 8.74 -3.78
C LYS A 495 -2.83 9.16 -4.77
N ALA A 496 -4.09 8.84 -4.47
CA ALA A 496 -5.23 9.12 -5.35
C ALA A 496 -5.39 10.61 -5.66
N VAL A 497 -5.31 11.48 -4.65
CA VAL A 497 -5.40 12.93 -4.83
C VAL A 497 -4.21 13.46 -5.64
N THR A 498 -2.99 13.05 -5.32
CA THR A 498 -1.78 13.53 -6.00
C THR A 498 -1.82 13.17 -7.49
N GLU A 499 -2.16 11.93 -7.82
CA GLU A 499 -2.33 11.48 -9.21
C GLU A 499 -3.42 12.29 -9.93
N ARG A 500 -4.55 12.53 -9.26
CA ARG A 500 -5.65 13.30 -9.85
C ARG A 500 -5.27 14.75 -10.12
N MET A 501 -4.57 15.41 -9.19
CA MET A 501 -4.11 16.79 -9.36
C MET A 501 -3.10 16.92 -10.51
N MET A 502 -2.13 16.00 -10.57
CA MET A 502 -1.14 16.00 -11.64
C MET A 502 -1.77 15.70 -13.01
N ALA A 503 -2.73 14.76 -13.06
CA ALA A 503 -3.50 14.47 -14.27
C ALA A 503 -4.36 15.68 -14.72
N ALA A 504 -4.86 16.47 -13.77
CA ALA A 504 -5.57 17.72 -14.04
C ALA A 504 -4.64 18.86 -14.47
N GLY A 505 -3.31 18.66 -14.46
CA GLY A 505 -2.32 19.63 -14.93
C GLY A 505 -1.66 20.47 -13.84
N VAL A 506 -1.85 20.13 -12.56
CA VAL A 506 -1.11 20.76 -11.46
C VAL A 506 0.36 20.37 -11.55
N ASP A 507 1.25 21.35 -11.46
CA ASP A 507 2.69 21.07 -11.40
C ASP A 507 3.03 20.37 -10.07
N ALA A 508 3.64 19.19 -10.19
CA ALA A 508 4.42 18.49 -9.17
C ALA A 508 4.97 19.34 -8.01
N SER A 509 5.71 20.41 -8.31
CA SER A 509 6.36 21.27 -7.31
C SER A 509 5.38 22.06 -6.43
N ARG A 510 4.11 22.10 -6.81
CA ARG A 510 3.00 22.74 -6.10
C ARG A 510 2.11 21.74 -5.38
N VAL A 511 2.46 20.46 -5.38
CA VAL A 511 1.78 19.43 -4.58
C VAL A 511 2.63 19.10 -3.37
N HIS A 512 2.15 19.49 -2.20
CA HIS A 512 2.82 19.32 -0.93
C HIS A 512 2.10 18.23 -0.12
N ILE A 513 2.84 17.24 0.34
CA ILE A 513 2.27 16.12 1.07
C ILE A 513 2.82 16.03 2.49
N ASN A 514 2.03 15.44 3.40
CA ASN A 514 2.43 15.18 4.77
C ASN A 514 1.79 13.87 5.24
N ILE A 515 2.65 12.91 5.60
CA ILE A 515 2.29 11.51 5.87
C ILE A 515 2.34 11.25 7.37
#